data_AF-A0A925XKA0-F1
#
_entry.id   AF-A0A925XKA0-F1
#
_cell.length_a   1.000
_cell.length_b   1.000
_cell.length_c   1.000
_cell.angle_alpha   90.00
_cell.angle_beta   90.00
_cell.angle_gamma   90.00
#
_symmetry.space_group_name_H-M   'P 1'
#
loop_
_entity.id
_entity.type
_entity.pdbx_description
1 polymer ?
#
loop_
_entity_poly.entity_id
_entity_poly.type
_entity_poly.pdbx_seq_one_letter_code
_entity_poly.pdbx_strand_id
1 'polypeptide(L)' 'FGGFSIADAFYAPVVTRFITYGVKLSPLLAAYAESVLMLPAMQQWTAAAKAEAEAIET' A
#
# COMPACT_ATOMS: atom_id res chain seq x y z
N PHE A 1 -11.58 5.10 -13.84
CA PHE A 1 -10.24 5.26 -14.43
C PHE A 1 -9.68 3.87 -14.73
N GLY A 2 -9.98 3.26 -15.88
CA GLY A 2 -9.74 1.82 -16.14
C GLY A 2 -8.29 1.30 -16.09
N GLY A 3 -7.32 2.11 -15.64
CA GLY A 3 -5.93 1.75 -15.41
C GLY A 3 -5.31 2.65 -14.32
N PHE A 4 -4.05 2.39 -13.96
CA PHE A 4 -3.34 3.14 -12.92
C PHE A 4 -3.34 4.66 -13.17
N SER A 5 -3.48 5.43 -12.09
CA SER A 5 -3.53 6.88 -12.10
C SER A 5 -2.88 7.50 -10.86
N ILE A 6 -2.70 8.83 -10.86
CA ILE A 6 -2.18 9.57 -9.70
C ILE A 6 -3.07 9.41 -8.45
N ALA A 7 -4.37 9.13 -8.62
CA ALA A 7 -5.25 8.86 -7.50
C ALA A 7 -4.82 7.60 -6.73
N ASP A 8 -4.37 6.56 -7.45
CA ASP A 8 -3.93 5.32 -6.83
C ASP A 8 -2.63 5.52 -6.03
N ALA A 9 -1.71 6.32 -6.56
CA ALA A 9 -0.51 6.73 -5.83
C ALA A 9 -0.85 7.55 -4.58
N PHE A 10 -1.81 8.47 -4.68
CA PHE A 10 -2.27 9.28 -3.55
C PHE A 10 -2.92 8.43 -2.44
N TYR A 11 -3.70 7.41 -2.82
CA TYR A 11 -4.39 6.54 -1.85
C TYR A 11 -3.57 5.35 -1.37
N ALA A 12 -2.42 5.05 -1.95
CA ALA A 12 -1.55 3.95 -1.52
C ALA A 12 -1.24 3.96 0.00
N PRO A 13 -0.90 5.09 0.65
CA PRO A 13 -0.69 5.12 2.09
C PRO A 13 -1.95 4.87 2.93
N VAL A 14 -3.14 5.10 2.38
CA VAL A 14 -4.42 4.78 3.06
C VAL A 14 -4.68 3.29 2.96
N VAL A 15 -4.47 2.70 1.78
CA VAL A 15 -4.59 1.26 1.55
C VAL A 15 -3.70 0.47 2.50
N THR A 16 -2.43 0.87 2.68
CA THR A 16 -1.50 0.17 3.58
C THR A 16 -1.98 0.18 5.04
N ARG A 17 -2.64 1.25 5.51
CA ARG A 17 -3.21 1.30 6.87
C ARG A 17 -4.31 0.27 7.09
N PHE A 18 -5.14 -0.02 6.08
CA PHE A 18 -6.16 -1.07 6.22
C PHE A 18 -5.53 -2.44 6.46
N ILE A 19 -4.37 -2.70 5.85
CA ILE A 19 -3.63 -3.94 6.04
C ILE A 19 -2.97 -3.97 7.43
N THR A 20 -2.17 -2.94 7.75
CA THR A 20 -1.41 -2.89 9.01
C THR A 20 -2.31 -2.90 10.24
N TYR A 21 -3.49 -2.29 10.17
CA TYR A 21 -4.44 -2.26 11.29
C TYR A 21 -5.50 -3.38 11.24
N GLY A 22 -5.49 -4.24 10.22
CA GLY A 22 -6.41 -5.37 10.10
C GLY A 22 -7.89 -4.96 9.91
N VAL A 23 -8.13 -3.83 9.25
CA VAL A 23 -9.50 -3.32 8.99
C VAL A 23 -10.18 -4.21 7.95
N LYS A 24 -11.37 -4.72 8.28
CA LYS A 24 -12.17 -5.52 7.33
C LYS A 24 -12.81 -4.62 6.27
N LEU A 25 -12.54 -4.93 5.00
CA LEU A 25 -13.10 -4.23 3.85
C LEU A 25 -14.23 -5.05 3.21
N SER A 26 -15.17 -4.36 2.58
CA SER A 26 -16.14 -5.01 1.69
C SER A 26 -15.42 -5.55 0.44
N PRO A 27 -15.97 -6.56 -0.25
CA PRO A 27 -15.28 -7.24 -1.36
C PRO A 27 -14.75 -6.30 -2.46
N LEU A 28 -15.53 -5.28 -2.83
CA LEU A 28 -15.13 -4.30 -3.85
C LEU A 28 -13.90 -3.48 -3.41
N LEU A 29 -13.89 -3.03 -2.15
CA LEU A 29 -12.79 -2.23 -1.62
C LEU A 29 -11.53 -3.09 -1.39
N ALA A 30 -11.71 -4.35 -1.01
CA ALA A 30 -10.61 -5.31 -0.88
C ALA A 30 -9.93 -5.55 -2.25
N ALA A 31 -10.70 -5.73 -3.33
CA ALA A 31 -10.16 -5.89 -4.67
C ALA A 31 -9.38 -4.65 -5.15
N TYR A 32 -9.87 -3.45 -4.81
CA TYR A 32 -9.14 -2.21 -5.09
C TYR A 32 -7.81 -2.14 -4.31
N ALA A 33 -7.86 -2.39 -3.00
CA ALA A 33 -6.68 -2.42 -2.14
C ALA A 33 -5.63 -3.40 -2.66
N GLU A 34 -6.05 -4.61 -3.03
CA GLU A 34 -5.18 -5.62 -3.65
C GLU A 34 -4.55 -5.12 -4.95
N SER A 35 -5.34 -4.50 -5.83
CA SER A 35 -4.84 -3.95 -7.10
C SER A 35 -3.75 -2.89 -6.88
N VAL A 36 -3.93 -1.99 -5.89
CA VAL A 36 -2.93 -0.99 -5.52
C VAL A 36 -1.66 -1.66 -4.96
N LEU A 37 -1.82 -2.64 -4.06
CA LEU A 37 -0.67 -3.35 -3.47
C LEU A 37 0.11 -4.17 -4.50
N MET A 38 -0.54 -4.68 -5.54
CA MET A 38 0.08 -5.44 -6.63
C MET A 38 0.86 -4.59 -7.64
N LEU A 39 0.82 -3.25 -7.53
CA LEU A 39 1.63 -2.39 -8.37
C LEU A 39 3.13 -2.67 -8.17
N PRO A 40 3.95 -2.80 -9.24
CA PRO A 40 5.38 -3.04 -9.12
C PRO A 40 6.09 -2.00 -8.23
N ALA A 41 5.69 -0.73 -8.35
CA ALA A 41 6.22 0.36 -7.52
C ALA A 41 5.89 0.18 -6.03
N MET A 42 4.70 -0.32 -5.69
CA MET A 42 4.31 -0.61 -4.30
C MET A 42 5.10 -1.78 -3.71
N GLN A 43 5.33 -2.83 -4.51
CA GLN A 43 6.16 -3.96 -4.09
C GLN A 43 7.61 -3.53 -3.84
N GLN A 44 8.18 -2.72 -4.74
CA GLN A 44 9.53 -2.15 -4.58
C GLN A 44 9.61 -1.26 -3.34
N TRP A 45 8.65 -0.36 -3.15
CA TRP A 45 8.61 0.54 -2.00
C TRP A 45 8.47 -0.22 -0.68
N THR A 46 7.61 -1.24 -0.64
CA THR A 46 7.44 -2.11 0.54
C THR A 46 8.72 -2.89 0.85
N ALA A 47 9.42 -3.39 -0.17
CA ALA A 47 10.70 -4.09 0.01
C ALA A 47 11.79 -3.15 0.54
N ALA A 48 11.88 -1.93 -0.01
CA ALA A 48 12.81 -0.90 0.48
C ALA A 48 12.52 -0.53 1.95
N ALA A 49 11.25 -0.27 2.29
CA ALA A 49 10.85 0.04 3.66
C ALA A 49 11.19 -1.08 4.66
N LYS A 50 11.11 -2.36 4.24
CA LYS A 50 11.52 -3.51 5.07
C LYS A 50 13.04 -3.63 5.24
N ALA A 51 13.80 -3.09 4.30
CA ALA A 51 15.27 -3.10 4.33
C ALA A 51 15.86 -1.89 5.05
N GLU A 52 15.06 -0.86 5.34
CA GLU A 52 15.48 0.29 6.14
C GLU A 52 15.88 -0.18 7.54
N ALA A 53 17.11 0.17 7.94
CA ALA A 53 17.59 -0.05 9.29
C ALA A 53 17.04 1.05 10.21
N GLU A 54 16.34 0.67 11.27
CA GLU A 54 15.82 1.59 12.26
C GLU A 54 16.98 2.15 13.09
N ALA A 55 17.49 3.33 12.74
CA ALA A 55 18.44 4.06 13.55
C ALA A 55 17.67 4.92 14.56
N ILE A 56 17.33 4.35 15.71
CA ILE A 56 16.87 5.13 16.85
C ILE A 56 18.12 5.69 17.52
N GLU A 57 18.40 6.97 17.30
CA GLU A 57 19.45 7.69 18.03
C GLU A 57 19.00 7.80 19.50
N THR A 58 19.66 7.05 20.38
CA THR A 58 19.45 7.03 21.84
C THR A 58 20.31 8.04 22.56
#